data_AF-A0A357AZT3-F1
#
_entry.id   AF-A0A357AZT3-F1
#
_cell.length_a   1.000
_cell.length_b   1.000
_cell.length_c   1.000
_cell.angle_alpha   90.00
_cell.angle_beta   90.00
_cell.angle_gamma   90.00
#
_symmetry.space_group_name_H-M   'P 1'
#
loop_
_entity.id
_entity.type
_entity.pdbx_description
1 polymer ?
#
loop_
_entity_poly.entity_id
_entity_poly.type
_entity_poly.pdbx_seq_one_letter_code
_entity_poly.pdbx_strand_id
1 'polypeptide(L)' 'DRGPVSDTIFQMMGGLRSGMGYCGAPDIKTLRTKTQFVRITNAGLRESHPHDIY' A
#
# COMPACT_ATOMS: atom_id res chain seq x y z
N ASP A 1 3.44 3.64 23.78
CA ASP A 1 3.10 2.28 23.35
C ASP A 1 2.13 2.28 22.18
N ARG A 2 2.33 1.40 21.18
CA ARG A 2 1.58 1.38 19.91
C ARG A 2 0.22 0.66 19.99
N GLY A 3 -0.35 0.56 21.20
CA GLY A 3 -1.56 -0.22 21.47
C GLY A 3 -1.38 -1.74 21.29
N PRO A 4 -2.47 -2.49 21.35
CA PRO A 4 -2.50 -3.92 21.06
C PRO A 4 -1.94 -4.26 19.66
N VAL A 5 -1.28 -5.40 19.54
CA VAL A 5 -0.76 -5.91 18.25
C VAL A 5 -1.88 -6.09 17.21
N SER A 6 -3.09 -6.42 17.66
CA SER A 6 -4.28 -6.56 16.81
C SER A 6 -4.56 -5.30 16.00
N ASP A 7 -4.36 -4.13 16.58
CA ASP A 7 -4.72 -2.85 15.97
C ASP A 7 -3.74 -2.53 14.82
N THR A 8 -2.46 -2.85 15.04
CA THR A 8 -1.43 -2.75 13.99
C THR A 8 -1.72 -3.71 12.83
N ILE A 9 -2.09 -4.96 13.14
CA ILE A 9 -2.44 -5.97 12.12
C ILE A 9 -3.67 -5.52 11.32
N PHE A 10 -4.69 -4.97 11.98
CA PHE A 10 -5.89 -4.48 11.32
C PHE A 10 -5.56 -3.37 10.30
N GLN A 11 -4.73 -2.40 10.69
CA GLN A 11 -4.29 -1.33 9.79
C GLN A 11 -3.47 -1.86 8.60
N MET A 12 -2.54 -2.78 8.85
CA MET A 12 -1.76 -3.43 7.79
C MET A 12 -2.65 -4.18 6.80
N MET A 13 -3.62 -4.95 7.30
CA MET A 13 -4.59 -5.66 6.47
C MET A 13 -5.47 -4.71 5.66
N GLY A 14 -5.87 -3.57 6.23
CA GLY A 14 -6.62 -2.52 5.52
C GLY A 14 -5.84 -1.96 4.32
N GLY A 15 -4.57 -1.60 4.53
CA GLY A 15 -3.69 -1.11 3.47
C GLY A 15 -3.49 -2.15 2.35
N LEU A 16 -3.25 -3.41 2.72
CA LEU A 16 -3.11 -4.50 1.75
C LEU A 16 -4.37 -4.69 0.89
N ARG A 17 -5.56 -4.72 1.50
CA ARG A 17 -6.82 -4.89 0.78
C ARG A 17 -7.12 -3.71 -0.14
N SER A 18 -6.84 -2.48 0.31
CA SER A 18 -6.96 -1.28 -0.53
C SER A 18 -6.07 -1.38 -1.78
N GLY A 19 -4.79 -1.73 -1.60
CA GLY A 19 -3.86 -1.97 -2.71
C GLY A 19 -4.31 -3.08 -3.66
N MET A 20 -4.78 -4.21 -3.12
CA MET A 20 -5.36 -5.30 -3.92
C MET A 20 -6.57 -4.85 -4.75
N GLY A 21 -7.42 -3.99 -4.19
CA GLY A 21 -8.54 -3.37 -4.90
C GLY A 21 -8.08 -2.53 -6.10
N TYR A 22 -7.10 -1.65 -5.91
CA TYR A 22 -6.55 -0.82 -7.00
C TYR A 22 -5.93 -1.66 -8.12
N CYS A 23 -5.30 -2.79 -7.78
CA CYS A 23 -4.70 -3.67 -8.77
C CYS A 23 -5.67 -4.73 -9.34
N GLY A 24 -6.94 -4.77 -8.92
CA GLY A 24 -7.89 -5.79 -9.33
C GLY A 24 -7.48 -7.21 -8.94
N ALA A 25 -6.76 -7.38 -7.83
CA ALA A 25 -6.25 -8.66 -7.37
C ALA A 25 -7.19 -9.28 -6.32
N PRO A 26 -8.00 -10.32 -6.66
CA PRO A 26 -8.94 -10.92 -5.71
C PRO A 26 -8.26 -11.74 -4.61
N ASP A 27 -7.01 -12.14 -4.81
CA ASP A 27 -6.24 -12.93 -3.85
C ASP A 27 -4.73 -12.58 -3.90
N ILE A 28 -3.99 -13.09 -2.91
CA ILE A 28 -2.54 -12.85 -2.76
C ILE A 28 -1.74 -13.45 -3.92
N LYS A 29 -2.19 -14.58 -4.49
CA LYS A 29 -1.48 -15.21 -5.60
C LYS A 29 -1.56 -14.33 -6.85
N THR A 30 -2.72 -13.75 -7.10
CA THR A 30 -2.96 -12.82 -8.21
C THR A 30 -2.18 -11.53 -8.01
N LEU A 31 -2.20 -10.97 -6.79
CA LEU A 31 -1.37 -9.81 -6.43
C LEU A 31 0.12 -10.07 -6.73
N ARG A 32 0.63 -11.27 -6.40
CA ARG A 32 2.05 -11.60 -6.59
C ARG A 32 2.45 -11.90 -8.03
N THR A 33 1.51 -12.30 -8.89
CA THR A 33 1.85 -12.87 -10.22
C THR A 33 1.26 -12.12 -11.41
N LYS A 34 0.26 -11.25 -11.19
CA LYS A 34 -0.48 -10.59 -12.27
C LYS A 34 -0.41 -9.07 -12.26
N THR A 35 -0.04 -8.46 -11.14
CA THR A 35 0.05 -6.99 -11.05
C THR A 35 1.37 -6.49 -11.63
N GLN A 36 1.40 -5.21 -11.98
CA GLN A 36 2.55 -4.58 -12.62
C GLN A 36 3.12 -3.49 -11.73
N PHE A 37 4.45 -3.45 -11.64
CA PHE A 37 5.16 -2.32 -11.05
C PHE A 37 5.55 -1.34 -12.14
N VAL A 38 5.54 -0.05 -11.80
CA VAL A 38 6.03 1.02 -12.66
C VAL A 38 7.25 1.65 -12.01
N ARG A 39 8.27 1.97 -12.81
CA ARG A 39 9.45 2.68 -12.32
C ARG A 39 9.09 4.15 -12.12
N ILE A 40 9.34 4.67 -10.92
CA ILE A 40 9.18 6.09 -10.62
C ILE A 40 10.54 6.80 -10.58
N THR A 41 10.52 8.11 -10.75
CA THR A 41 11.69 8.99 -10.56
C THR A 41 11.79 9.43 -9.10
N ASN A 42 12.94 10.00 -8.70
CA ASN A 42 13.09 10.59 -7.36
C ASN A 42 12.10 11.73 -7.11
N ALA A 43 11.70 12.47 -8.14
CA ALA A 43 10.67 13.50 -8.04
C ALA A 43 9.30 12.87 -7.72
N GLY A 44 8.93 11.80 -8.44
CA GLY A 44 7.68 11.06 -8.17
C GLY A 44 7.62 10.42 -6.78
N LEU A 45 8.77 10.03 -6.21
CA LEU A 45 8.85 9.57 -4.83
C LEU A 45 8.52 10.68 -3.82
N ARG A 46 9.03 11.90 -4.04
CA ARG A 46 8.73 13.06 -3.18
C ARG A 46 7.26 13.44 -3.25
N GLU A 47 6.67 13.39 -4.44
CA GLU A 47 5.24 13.66 -4.65
C GLU A 47 4.34 12.60 -3.99
N SER A 48 4.76 11.34 -3.96
CA SER A 48 3.98 10.26 -3.36
C SER A 48 3.92 10.31 -1.83
N HIS A 49 4.91 10.93 -1.19
CA HIS A 49 4.89 11.14 0.26
C HIS A 49 4.04 12.37 0.58
N PRO A 50 3.33 12.42 1.73
CA PRO A 50 2.75 13.65 2.23
C PRO A 50 3.78 14.79 2.17
N HIS A 51 3.49 15.80 1.36
CA HIS A 51 4.29 17.00 1.16
C HIS A 51 3.32 18.19 1.11
N ASP A 52 3.81 19.38 1.46
CA ASP A 52 3.04 20.63 1.49
C ASP A 52 1.84 20.64 2.45
N ILE A 53 2.05 20.15 3.69
CA ILE A 53 1.12 20.34 4.80
C ILE A 53 1.76 21.35 5.77
N TYR A 54 1.18 22.54 5.88
CA TYR A 54 1.55 23.58 6.86
C TYR A 54 0.58 23.56 8.05
#